data_AF-A0A8W8JM80-F1
#
_entry.id   AF-A0A8W8JM80-F1
#
_cell.length_a   1.000
_cell.length_b   1.000
_cell.length_c   1.000
_cell.angle_alpha   90.00
_cell.angle_beta   90.00
_cell.angle_gamma   90.00
#
_symmetry.space_group_name_H-M   'P 1'
#
loop_
_entity.id
_entity.type
_entity.pdbx_description
1 polymer ?
#
loop_
_entity_poly.entity_id
_entity_poly.type
_entity_poly.pdbx_seq_one_letter_code
_entity_poly.pdbx_strand_id
1 'polypeptide(L)'
;MNFDRKKQIRFKNDDDIRLLREVVARNPIKNKNKWTEVAAVLSTPMFVLDARRVRERTNLLIEQHKRENRENLKKSGVDEDVTERTTLLDEIMELKEEEEREKKEEKEKKEKSENLGKEIRKRALECLTPKKDDESDIPKRRYSQTYLVDYLKEKSEMEIATKRTELELRKEELRLQKAQFDLDREERLQRMEVEKQEKIAFMDLLKKLTNNK
;
A
#
# COMPACT_ATOMS: atom_id res chain seq x y z
N MET A 1 12.27 -0.82 -49.25
CA MET A 1 12.48 0.05 -48.08
C MET A 1 13.70 -0.46 -47.32
N ASN A 2 14.80 0.30 -47.30
CA ASN A 2 15.97 -0.03 -46.49
C ASN A 2 15.63 0.26 -45.03
N PHE A 3 15.43 -0.79 -44.23
CA PHE A 3 15.44 -0.64 -42.78
C PHE A 3 16.90 -0.65 -42.33
N ASP A 4 17.51 0.53 -42.28
CA ASP A 4 18.81 0.67 -41.62
C ASP A 4 18.65 0.18 -40.18
N ARG A 5 19.34 -0.92 -39.86
CA ARG A 5 19.30 -1.49 -38.52
C ARG A 5 19.90 -0.46 -37.58
N LYS A 6 19.12 -0.07 -36.57
CA LYS A 6 19.61 0.85 -35.54
C LYS A 6 20.86 0.26 -34.88
N LYS A 7 21.92 1.06 -34.75
CA LYS A 7 23.18 0.64 -34.12
C LYS A 7 22.92 0.04 -32.74
N GLN A 8 23.58 -1.07 -32.45
CA GLN A 8 23.55 -1.70 -31.13
C GLN A 8 24.26 -0.78 -30.13
N ILE A 9 23.62 -0.52 -28.99
CA ILE A 9 24.17 0.32 -27.92
C ILE A 9 24.54 -0.61 -26.76
N ARG A 10 25.75 -0.45 -26.24
CA ARG A 10 26.25 -1.21 -25.09
C ARG A 10 26.23 -0.31 -23.87
N PHE A 11 25.33 -0.61 -22.93
CA PHE A 11 25.25 0.08 -21.65
C PHE A 11 26.36 -0.42 -20.71
N LYS A 12 27.09 0.53 -20.13
CA LYS A 12 28.02 0.29 -19.02
C LYS A 12 27.32 0.57 -17.68
N ASN A 13 27.99 0.26 -16.57
CA ASN A 13 27.43 0.47 -15.24
C ASN A 13 27.04 1.94 -14.99
N ASP A 14 27.88 2.89 -15.40
CA ASP A 14 27.59 4.32 -15.26
C ASP A 14 26.38 4.76 -16.10
N ASP A 15 26.21 4.17 -17.29
CA ASP A 15 25.03 4.41 -18.13
C ASP A 15 23.76 3.87 -17.45
N ASP A 16 23.85 2.71 -16.79
CA ASP A 16 22.75 2.12 -16.03
C ASP A 16 22.37 2.99 -14.84
N ILE A 17 23.34 3.45 -14.04
CA ILE A 17 23.07 4.34 -12.89
C ILE A 17 22.42 5.63 -13.37
N ARG A 18 22.95 6.24 -14.43
CA ARG A 18 22.37 7.45 -15.02
C ARG A 18 20.95 7.22 -15.53
N LEU A 19 20.70 6.08 -16.18
CA LEU A 19 19.36 5.68 -16.61
C LEU A 19 18.40 5.55 -15.43
N LEU A 20 18.80 4.83 -14.38
CA LEU A 20 17.96 4.57 -13.22
C LEU A 20 17.63 5.86 -12.46
N ARG A 21 18.59 6.77 -12.30
CA ARG A 21 18.36 8.12 -11.73
C ARG A 21 17.27 8.88 -12.51
N GLU A 22 17.34 8.90 -13.83
CA GLU A 22 16.34 9.57 -14.66
C GLU A 22 14.97 8.90 -14.59
N VAL A 23 14.92 7.57 -14.47
CA VAL A 23 13.67 6.82 -14.30
C VAL A 23 13.01 7.17 -12.96
N VAL A 24 13.77 7.20 -11.87
CA VAL A 24 13.27 7.64 -10.56
C VAL A 24 12.75 9.09 -10.64
N ALA A 25 13.60 10.01 -11.12
CA ALA A 25 13.28 11.44 -11.12
C ALA A 25 12.05 11.79 -11.97
N ARG A 26 11.89 11.16 -13.12
CA ARG A 26 10.77 11.45 -14.04
C ARG A 26 9.54 10.60 -13.73
N ASN A 27 9.72 9.43 -13.12
CA ASN A 27 8.70 8.41 -12.89
C ASN A 27 7.89 8.06 -14.16
N PRO A 28 8.54 7.47 -15.17
CA PRO A 28 7.86 7.02 -16.39
C PRO A 28 7.06 5.72 -16.19
N ILE A 29 7.12 5.13 -14.99
CA ILE A 29 6.29 3.98 -14.58
C ILE A 29 4.84 4.43 -14.41
N LYS A 30 4.63 5.50 -13.64
CA LYS A 30 3.33 6.14 -13.46
C LYS A 30 2.86 6.86 -14.72
N ASN A 31 3.77 7.63 -15.36
CA ASN A 31 3.45 8.33 -16.61
C ASN A 31 4.26 7.80 -17.79
N LYS A 32 3.67 6.85 -18.54
CA LYS A 32 4.32 6.18 -19.68
C LYS A 32 4.84 7.13 -20.77
N ASN A 33 4.32 8.35 -20.87
CA ASN A 33 4.78 9.32 -21.86
C ASN A 33 6.19 9.83 -21.54
N LYS A 34 6.60 9.80 -20.26
CA LYS A 34 7.93 10.27 -19.83
C LYS A 34 9.09 9.37 -20.24
N TRP A 35 8.82 8.19 -20.82
CA TRP A 35 9.88 7.37 -21.40
C TRP A 35 10.59 8.06 -22.57
N THR A 36 9.91 8.91 -23.34
CA THR A 36 10.53 9.69 -24.42
C THR A 36 11.47 10.75 -23.88
N GLU A 37 11.07 11.39 -22.79
CA GLU A 37 11.88 12.36 -22.05
C GLU A 37 13.15 11.74 -21.46
N VAL A 38 13.03 10.59 -20.78
CA VAL A 38 14.19 9.84 -20.27
C VAL A 38 15.16 9.50 -21.42
N ALA A 39 14.63 9.02 -22.55
CA ALA A 39 15.45 8.71 -23.71
C ALA A 39 16.15 9.94 -24.30
N ALA A 40 15.47 11.10 -24.33
CA ALA A 40 16.04 12.34 -24.84
C ALA A 40 17.22 12.82 -23.99
N VAL A 41 17.12 12.75 -22.65
CA VAL A 41 18.19 13.16 -21.74
C VAL A 41 19.42 12.26 -21.81
N LEU A 42 19.20 10.95 -21.98
CA LEU A 42 20.29 9.97 -22.05
C LEU A 42 20.92 9.88 -23.44
N SER A 43 20.28 10.46 -24.45
CA SER A 43 20.84 10.53 -25.79
C SER A 43 22.06 11.45 -25.81
N THR A 44 23.08 11.04 -26.55
CA THR A 44 24.29 11.84 -26.77
C THR A 44 24.47 12.10 -28.27
N PRO A 45 25.32 13.05 -28.68
CA PRO A 45 25.64 13.24 -30.09
C PRO A 45 26.17 11.97 -30.77
N MET A 46 26.74 11.04 -29.99
CA MET A 46 27.33 9.79 -30.48
C MET A 46 26.30 8.67 -30.65
N PHE A 47 25.20 8.70 -29.89
CA PHE A 47 24.14 7.68 -29.98
C PHE A 47 22.80 8.21 -29.49
N VAL A 48 21.75 7.91 -30.26
CA VAL A 48 20.37 8.28 -29.95
C VAL A 48 19.63 7.09 -29.34
N LEU A 49 19.02 7.32 -28.18
CA LEU A 49 18.14 6.39 -27.51
C LEU A 49 16.69 6.72 -27.82
N ASP A 50 15.88 5.68 -27.94
CA ASP A 50 14.42 5.83 -28.01
C ASP A 50 13.77 5.31 -26.72
N ALA A 51 12.52 5.72 -26.49
CA ALA A 51 11.73 5.36 -25.32
C ALA A 51 11.66 3.85 -25.09
N ARG A 52 11.67 3.06 -26.18
CA ARG A 52 11.62 1.61 -26.12
C ARG A 52 12.91 1.04 -25.55
N ARG A 53 14.07 1.47 -26.05
CA ARG A 53 15.39 0.99 -25.61
C ARG A 53 15.63 1.24 -24.12
N VAL A 54 15.35 2.45 -23.65
CA VAL A 54 15.54 2.78 -22.21
C VAL A 54 14.59 1.99 -21.33
N ARG A 55 13.35 1.77 -21.76
CA ARG A 55 12.37 0.94 -21.03
C ARG A 55 12.79 -0.52 -20.99
N GLU A 56 13.19 -1.09 -22.13
CA GLU A 56 13.67 -2.48 -22.22
C GLU A 56 14.92 -2.68 -21.36
N ARG A 57 15.87 -1.74 -21.40
CA ARG A 57 17.05 -1.77 -20.53
C ARG A 57 16.67 -1.72 -19.06
N THR A 58 15.78 -0.79 -18.67
CA THR A 58 15.31 -0.69 -17.27
C THR A 58 14.65 -1.99 -16.81
N ASN A 59 13.78 -2.59 -17.62
CA ASN A 59 13.14 -3.86 -17.28
C ASN A 59 14.16 -5.00 -17.15
N LEU A 60 15.17 -5.05 -18.02
CA LEU A 60 16.24 -6.05 -17.90
C LEU A 60 17.00 -5.91 -16.57
N LEU A 61 17.32 -4.67 -16.15
CA LEU A 61 18.01 -4.40 -14.89
C LEU A 61 17.17 -4.83 -13.69
N ILE A 62 15.86 -4.55 -13.70
CA ILE A 62 14.93 -4.99 -12.65
C ILE A 62 14.88 -6.52 -12.55
N GLU A 63 14.79 -7.22 -13.68
CA GLU A 63 14.74 -8.69 -13.66
C GLU A 63 16.08 -9.31 -13.22
N GLN A 64 17.21 -8.69 -13.53
CA GLN A 64 18.52 -9.08 -12.99
C GLN A 64 18.57 -8.91 -11.46
N HIS A 65 18.14 -7.74 -10.96
CA HIS A 65 18.10 -7.44 -9.53
C HIS A 65 17.24 -8.43 -8.74
N LYS A 66 16.02 -8.70 -9.22
CA LYS A 66 15.13 -9.70 -8.61
C LYS A 66 15.75 -11.10 -8.55
N ARG A 67 16.52 -11.47 -9.57
CA ARG A 67 17.21 -12.76 -9.61
C ARG A 67 18.35 -12.79 -8.61
N GLU A 68 19.16 -11.73 -8.55
CA GLU A 68 20.26 -11.56 -7.59
C GLU A 68 19.74 -11.63 -6.15
N ASN A 69 18.73 -10.83 -5.79
CA ASN A 69 18.11 -10.85 -4.46
C ASN A 69 17.58 -12.24 -4.08
N ARG A 70 17.00 -12.98 -5.04
CA ARG A 70 16.52 -14.36 -4.81
C ARG A 70 17.65 -15.36 -4.62
N GLU A 71 18.73 -15.22 -5.37
CA GLU A 71 19.92 -16.06 -5.24
C GLU A 71 20.65 -15.81 -3.92
N ASN A 72 20.73 -14.56 -3.50
CA ASN A 72 21.38 -14.17 -2.26
C ASN A 72 20.57 -14.57 -1.02
N LEU A 73 19.23 -14.44 -1.06
CA LEU A 73 18.36 -14.95 0.02
C LEU A 73 18.50 -16.48 0.23
N LYS A 74 18.85 -17.24 -0.82
CA LYS A 74 19.11 -18.68 -0.72
C LYS A 74 20.49 -18.99 -0.13
N LYS A 75 21.47 -18.11 -0.32
CA LYS A 75 22.82 -18.23 0.23
C LYS A 75 22.82 -17.56 1.62
N SER A 76 22.35 -18.28 2.63
CA SER A 76 22.27 -17.79 4.02
C SER A 76 23.54 -17.02 4.43
N GLY A 77 23.40 -15.73 4.77
CA GLY A 77 24.44 -14.93 5.43
C GLY A 77 25.42 -14.15 4.53
N VAL A 78 25.10 -13.89 3.25
CA VAL A 78 25.87 -12.94 2.45
C VAL A 78 25.37 -11.52 2.76
N ASP A 79 26.24 -10.69 3.33
CA ASP A 79 26.04 -9.25 3.43
C ASP A 79 26.27 -8.65 2.04
N GLU A 80 25.23 -8.04 1.47
CA GLU A 80 25.31 -7.41 0.15
C GLU A 80 25.65 -5.93 0.31
N ASP A 81 26.69 -5.50 -0.39
CA ASP A 81 27.02 -4.08 -0.46
C ASP A 81 25.86 -3.30 -1.11
N VAL A 82 25.24 -2.41 -0.33
CA VAL A 82 24.24 -1.47 -0.84
C VAL A 82 24.95 -0.47 -1.73
N THR A 83 24.79 -0.64 -3.03
CA THR A 83 25.29 0.30 -4.04
C THR A 83 24.19 1.26 -4.45
N GLU A 84 24.57 2.41 -4.99
CA GLU A 84 23.58 3.33 -5.57
C GLU A 84 22.69 2.65 -6.61
N ARG A 85 23.25 1.75 -7.42
CA ARG A 85 22.50 1.00 -8.42
C ARG A 85 21.41 0.14 -7.78
N THR A 86 21.72 -0.58 -6.69
CA THR A 86 20.74 -1.43 -6.02
C THR A 86 19.67 -0.59 -5.32
N THR A 87 20.06 0.51 -4.65
CA THR A 87 19.10 1.46 -4.06
C THR A 87 18.11 2.02 -5.08
N LEU A 88 18.59 2.46 -6.25
CA LEU A 88 17.71 2.97 -7.31
C LEU A 88 16.80 1.88 -7.88
N LEU A 89 17.27 0.63 -7.96
CA LEU A 89 16.46 -0.49 -8.43
C LEU A 89 15.36 -0.86 -7.43
N ASP A 90 15.65 -0.82 -6.13
CA ASP A 90 14.67 -1.03 -5.07
C ASP A 90 13.58 0.06 -5.10
N GLU A 91 13.98 1.33 -5.22
CA GLU A 91 13.03 2.45 -5.36
C GLU A 91 12.14 2.30 -6.61
N ILE A 92 12.73 1.92 -7.74
CA ILE A 92 11.97 1.65 -8.98
C ILE A 92 11.01 0.45 -8.81
N MET A 93 11.38 -0.56 -8.04
CA MET A 93 10.48 -1.67 -7.71
C MET A 93 9.31 -1.20 -6.85
N GLU A 94 9.56 -0.36 -5.84
CA GLU A 94 8.52 0.23 -5.00
C GLU A 94 7.54 1.07 -5.84
N LEU A 95 8.04 1.93 -6.74
CA LEU A 95 7.22 2.70 -7.68
C LEU A 95 6.33 1.82 -8.56
N LYS A 96 6.81 0.64 -8.98
CA LYS A 96 6.01 -0.32 -9.76
C LYS A 96 4.92 -0.96 -8.90
N GLU A 97 5.24 -1.33 -7.67
CA GLU A 97 4.27 -1.90 -6.75
C GLU A 97 3.17 -0.89 -6.38
N GLU A 98 3.54 0.37 -6.14
CA GLU A 98 2.60 1.46 -5.90
C GLU A 98 1.63 1.66 -7.07
N GLU A 99 2.16 1.76 -8.30
CA GLU A 99 1.33 1.90 -9.50
C GLU A 99 0.38 0.71 -9.72
N GLU A 100 0.82 -0.52 -9.42
CA GLU A 100 -0.06 -1.70 -9.52
C GLU A 100 -1.13 -1.73 -8.40
N ARG A 101 -0.80 -1.25 -7.20
CA ARG A 101 -1.79 -1.07 -6.11
C ARG A 101 -2.85 -0.03 -6.51
N GLU A 102 -2.44 1.13 -7.01
CA GLU A 102 -3.35 2.20 -7.45
C GLU A 102 -4.32 1.71 -8.54
N LYS A 103 -3.82 0.98 -9.55
CA LYS A 103 -4.66 0.38 -10.60
C LYS A 103 -5.66 -0.63 -10.06
N LYS A 104 -5.24 -1.45 -9.11
CA LYS A 104 -6.12 -2.46 -8.49
C LYS A 104 -7.24 -1.78 -7.73
N GLU A 105 -6.93 -0.75 -6.94
CA GLU A 105 -7.94 0.02 -6.21
C GLU A 105 -8.92 0.74 -7.15
N GLU A 106 -8.43 1.34 -8.25
CA GLU A 106 -9.28 1.98 -9.24
C GLU A 106 -10.24 0.98 -9.89
N LYS A 107 -9.73 -0.21 -10.25
CA LYS A 107 -10.54 -1.29 -10.81
C LYS A 107 -11.61 -1.76 -9.84
N GLU A 108 -11.26 -1.96 -8.56
CA GLU A 108 -12.22 -2.34 -7.52
C GLU A 108 -13.30 -1.27 -7.29
N LYS A 109 -12.93 0.01 -7.28
CA LYS A 109 -13.90 1.13 -7.18
C LYS A 109 -14.87 1.13 -8.37
N LYS A 110 -14.35 0.96 -9.58
CA LYS A 110 -15.16 0.89 -10.80
C LYS A 110 -16.13 -0.29 -10.77
N GLU A 111 -15.65 -1.47 -10.36
CA GLU A 111 -16.49 -2.67 -10.25
C GLU A 111 -17.60 -2.52 -9.20
N LYS A 112 -17.29 -1.96 -8.03
CA LYS A 112 -18.29 -1.64 -6.99
C LYS A 112 -19.36 -0.68 -7.51
N SER A 113 -18.95 0.38 -8.23
CA SER A 113 -19.88 1.34 -8.84
C SER A 113 -20.77 0.67 -9.90
N GLU A 114 -20.21 -0.19 -10.74
CA GLU A 114 -20.97 -0.89 -11.77
C GLU A 114 -21.99 -1.87 -11.16
N ASN A 115 -21.57 -2.61 -10.13
CA ASN A 115 -22.43 -3.55 -9.41
C ASN A 115 -23.56 -2.82 -8.66
N LEU A 116 -23.27 -1.68 -8.04
CA LEU A 116 -24.32 -0.84 -7.44
C LEU A 116 -25.34 -0.38 -8.50
N GLY A 117 -24.88 0.04 -9.67
CA GLY A 117 -25.76 0.42 -10.77
C GLY A 117 -26.62 -0.73 -11.30
N LYS A 118 -26.07 -1.95 -11.37
CA LYS A 118 -26.83 -3.17 -11.72
C LYS A 118 -27.91 -3.47 -10.67
N GLU A 119 -27.57 -3.37 -9.39
CA GLU A 119 -28.49 -3.66 -8.29
C GLU A 119 -29.65 -2.65 -8.23
N ILE A 120 -29.38 -1.36 -8.46
CA ILE A 120 -30.43 -0.32 -8.54
C ILE A 120 -31.40 -0.63 -9.70
N ARG A 121 -30.87 -0.94 -10.88
CA ARG A 121 -31.71 -1.30 -12.05
C ARG A 121 -32.54 -2.56 -11.78
N LYS A 122 -31.94 -3.57 -11.16
CA LYS A 122 -32.63 -4.82 -10.79
C LYS A 122 -33.80 -4.54 -9.85
N ARG A 123 -33.59 -3.78 -8.76
CA ARG A 123 -34.66 -3.38 -7.84
C ARG A 123 -35.77 -2.58 -8.53
N ALA A 124 -35.41 -1.66 -9.43
CA ALA A 124 -36.41 -0.88 -10.16
C ALA A 124 -37.30 -1.76 -11.06
N LEU A 125 -36.72 -2.77 -11.72
CA LEU A 125 -37.49 -3.74 -12.52
C LEU A 125 -38.38 -4.63 -11.66
N GLU A 126 -37.89 -5.09 -10.50
CA GLU A 126 -38.70 -5.87 -9.55
C GLU A 126 -39.90 -5.08 -9.02
N CYS A 127 -39.80 -3.75 -8.87
CA CYS A 127 -40.92 -2.89 -8.49
C CYS A 127 -41.93 -2.65 -9.64
N LEU A 128 -41.51 -2.76 -10.90
CA LEU A 128 -42.36 -2.52 -12.07
C LEU A 128 -43.06 -3.79 -12.57
N THR A 129 -42.59 -4.98 -12.21
CA THR A 129 -43.30 -6.22 -12.47
C THR A 129 -44.49 -6.35 -11.53
N PRO A 130 -45.75 -6.41 -12.02
CA PRO A 130 -46.86 -6.80 -11.19
C PRO A 130 -46.58 -8.20 -10.66
N LYS A 131 -46.67 -8.40 -9.34
CA LYS A 131 -46.79 -9.76 -8.82
C LYS A 131 -48.01 -10.35 -9.50
N LYS A 132 -47.85 -11.47 -10.21
CA LYS A 132 -49.00 -12.24 -10.69
C LYS A 132 -49.78 -12.64 -9.44
N ASP A 133 -50.89 -11.94 -9.21
CA ASP A 133 -51.88 -12.39 -8.26
C ASP A 133 -52.45 -13.69 -8.82
N ASP A 134 -52.02 -14.81 -8.25
CA ASP A 134 -52.74 -16.07 -8.42
C ASP A 134 -54.16 -15.82 -7.89
N GLU A 135 -55.10 -15.91 -8.83
CA GLU A 135 -56.54 -15.79 -8.69
C GLU A 135 -57.03 -16.63 -7.50
N SER A 136 -57.11 -15.98 -6.34
CA SER A 136 -57.75 -16.53 -5.15
C SER A 136 -58.43 -15.37 -4.43
N ASP A 137 -59.75 -15.46 -4.43
CA ASP A 137 -60.73 -14.51 -3.92
C ASP A 137 -60.63 -14.40 -2.38
N ILE A 138 -59.57 -13.78 -1.88
CA ILE A 138 -59.33 -13.57 -0.44
C ILE A 138 -59.04 -12.09 -0.18
N PRO A 139 -59.73 -11.42 0.77
CA PRO A 139 -59.49 -10.01 1.05
C PRO A 139 -58.14 -9.78 1.74
N LYS A 140 -57.07 -9.67 0.95
CA LYS A 140 -55.68 -9.44 1.41
C LYS A 140 -55.32 -7.95 1.36
N ARG A 141 -55.84 -7.14 2.28
CA ARG A 141 -55.35 -5.76 2.47
C ARG A 141 -54.95 -5.37 3.90
N ARG A 142 -54.98 -6.29 4.88
CA ARG A 142 -54.48 -6.03 6.25
C ARG A 142 -53.29 -6.86 6.71
N TYR A 143 -53.10 -8.08 6.21
CA TYR A 143 -52.02 -8.98 6.68
C TYR A 143 -50.61 -8.62 6.14
N SER A 144 -50.51 -7.99 4.96
CA SER A 144 -49.24 -7.62 4.30
C SER A 144 -48.54 -6.42 4.96
N GLN A 145 -49.33 -5.47 5.51
CA GLN A 145 -48.79 -4.27 6.14
C GLN A 145 -48.13 -4.60 7.49
N THR A 146 -48.72 -5.50 8.27
CA THR A 146 -48.16 -5.94 9.56
C THR A 146 -46.82 -6.65 9.37
N TYR A 147 -46.72 -7.58 8.41
CA TYR A 147 -45.46 -8.28 8.11
C TYR A 147 -44.34 -7.33 7.68
N LEU A 148 -44.66 -6.30 6.88
CA LEU A 148 -43.68 -5.29 6.49
C LEU A 148 -43.22 -4.44 7.69
N VAL A 149 -44.15 -4.07 8.58
CA VAL A 149 -43.83 -3.34 9.82
C VAL A 149 -42.96 -4.19 10.74
N ASP A 150 -43.26 -5.48 10.89
CA ASP A 150 -42.46 -6.41 11.69
C ASP A 150 -41.05 -6.58 11.11
N TYR A 151 -40.92 -6.73 9.79
CA TYR A 151 -39.63 -6.80 9.11
C TYR A 151 -38.80 -5.51 9.28
N LEU A 152 -39.45 -4.34 9.15
CA LEU A 152 -38.78 -3.05 9.35
C LEU A 152 -38.33 -2.87 10.79
N LYS A 153 -39.14 -3.33 11.75
CA LYS A 153 -38.82 -3.30 13.17
C LYS A 153 -37.64 -4.22 13.49
N GLU A 154 -37.67 -5.47 13.04
CA GLU A 154 -36.58 -6.45 13.19
C GLU A 154 -35.27 -5.93 12.57
N LYS A 155 -35.34 -5.35 11.36
CA LYS A 155 -34.18 -4.73 10.73
C LYS A 155 -33.62 -3.57 11.54
N SER A 156 -34.49 -2.70 12.08
CA SER A 156 -34.07 -1.58 12.92
C SER A 156 -33.43 -2.05 14.23
N GLU A 157 -33.95 -3.12 14.83
CA GLU A 157 -33.41 -3.73 16.04
C GLU A 157 -32.04 -4.37 15.77
N MET A 158 -31.88 -5.05 14.63
CA MET A 158 -30.58 -5.59 14.22
C MET A 158 -29.55 -4.48 13.97
N GLU A 159 -29.93 -3.38 13.30
CA GLU A 159 -29.03 -2.23 13.09
C GLU A 159 -28.64 -1.54 14.41
N ILE A 160 -29.57 -1.47 15.38
CA ILE A 160 -29.26 -0.94 16.70
C ILE A 160 -28.33 -1.89 17.46
N ALA A 161 -28.55 -3.20 17.36
CA ALA A 161 -27.72 -4.20 18.02
C ALA A 161 -26.28 -4.17 17.49
N THR A 162 -26.09 -4.13 16.16
CA THR A 162 -24.75 -4.05 15.55
C THR A 162 -24.03 -2.77 15.93
N LYS A 163 -24.72 -1.63 15.92
CA LYS A 163 -24.16 -0.35 16.38
C LYS A 163 -23.76 -0.38 17.85
N ARG A 164 -24.56 -1.02 18.72
CA ARG A 164 -24.21 -1.19 20.13
C ARG A 164 -22.95 -2.02 20.31
N THR A 165 -22.85 -3.17 19.62
CA THR A 165 -21.65 -4.02 19.69
C THR A 165 -20.41 -3.31 19.16
N GLU A 166 -20.55 -2.52 18.08
CA GLU A 166 -19.45 -1.73 17.52
C GLU A 166 -19.00 -0.64 18.50
N LEU A 167 -19.94 0.06 19.14
CA LEU A 167 -19.63 1.07 20.16
C LEU A 167 -18.97 0.46 21.41
N GLU A 168 -19.38 -0.73 21.82
CA GLU A 168 -18.76 -1.46 22.93
C GLU A 168 -17.33 -1.86 22.59
N LEU A 169 -17.10 -2.44 21.41
CA LEU A 169 -15.76 -2.78 20.94
C LEU A 169 -14.87 -1.54 20.87
N ARG A 170 -15.39 -0.43 20.34
CA ARG A 170 -14.67 0.84 20.25
C ARG A 170 -14.29 1.41 21.61
N LYS A 171 -15.17 1.29 22.61
CA LYS A 171 -14.87 1.71 24.00
C LYS A 171 -13.76 0.85 24.61
N GLU A 172 -13.78 -0.45 24.38
CA GLU A 172 -12.77 -1.35 24.91
C GLU A 172 -11.40 -1.13 24.24
N GLU A 173 -11.36 -0.89 22.91
CA GLU A 173 -10.15 -0.47 22.21
C GLU A 173 -9.54 0.78 22.82
N LEU A 174 -10.37 1.81 23.07
CA LEU A 174 -9.92 3.07 23.67
C LEU A 174 -9.37 2.86 25.08
N ARG A 175 -10.00 1.95 25.84
CA ARG A 175 -9.56 1.58 27.19
C ARG A 175 -8.20 0.89 27.16
N LEU A 176 -8.00 -0.07 26.25
CA LEU A 176 -6.73 -0.76 26.07
C LEU A 176 -5.62 0.21 25.63
N GLN A 177 -5.94 1.10 24.70
CA GLN A 177 -5.00 2.13 24.25
C GLN A 177 -4.57 3.05 25.39
N LYS A 178 -5.52 3.48 26.23
CA LYS A 178 -5.21 4.27 27.42
C LYS A 178 -4.34 3.49 28.42
N ALA A 179 -4.67 2.24 28.71
CA ALA A 179 -3.90 1.39 29.61
C ALA A 179 -2.46 1.18 29.10
N GLN A 180 -2.29 0.97 27.78
CA GLN A 180 -0.98 0.83 27.16
C GLN A 180 -0.15 2.12 27.29
N PHE A 181 -0.78 3.27 27.07
CA PHE A 181 -0.13 4.57 27.24
C PHE A 181 0.30 4.81 28.69
N ASP A 182 -0.55 4.45 29.65
CA ASP A 182 -0.25 4.58 31.08
C ASP A 182 0.93 3.68 31.48
N LEU A 183 0.96 2.43 31.01
CA LEU A 183 2.09 1.50 31.23
C LEU A 183 3.40 2.01 30.63
N ASP A 184 3.35 2.49 29.38
CA ASP A 184 4.52 3.05 28.70
C ASP A 184 5.03 4.34 29.38
N ARG A 185 4.12 5.14 29.94
CA ARG A 185 4.47 6.29 30.79
C ARG A 185 5.14 5.85 32.10
N GLU A 186 4.64 4.81 32.76
CA GLU A 186 5.23 4.26 33.98
C GLU A 186 6.62 3.66 33.72
N GLU A 187 6.79 2.90 32.63
CA GLU A 187 8.08 2.33 32.24
C GLU A 187 9.13 3.41 32.01
N ARG A 188 8.76 4.50 31.32
CA ARG A 188 9.66 5.66 31.15
C ARG A 188 10.07 6.28 32.47
N LEU A 189 9.13 6.45 33.40
CA LEU A 189 9.43 7.02 34.72
C LEU A 189 10.38 6.11 35.50
N GLN A 190 10.17 4.78 35.47
CA GLN A 190 11.06 3.82 36.11
C GLN A 190 12.47 3.85 35.49
N ARG A 191 12.58 3.91 34.16
CA ARG A 191 13.88 4.02 33.47
C ARG A 191 14.63 5.29 33.88
N MET A 192 13.95 6.44 33.93
CA MET A 192 14.56 7.69 34.38
C MET A 192 15.00 7.64 35.85
N GLU A 193 14.24 6.98 36.71
CA GLU A 193 14.62 6.82 38.12
C GLU A 193 15.83 5.89 38.29
N VAL A 194 15.88 4.79 37.56
CA VAL A 194 17.06 3.90 37.54
C VAL A 194 18.29 4.65 37.03
N GLU A 195 18.19 5.40 35.92
CA GLU A 195 19.29 6.19 35.37
C GLU A 195 19.78 7.24 36.38
N LYS A 196 18.86 7.88 37.11
CA LYS A 196 19.20 8.83 38.17
C LYS A 196 19.93 8.15 39.32
N GLN A 197 19.47 6.98 39.76
CA GLN A 197 20.13 6.20 40.81
C GLN A 197 21.52 5.74 40.39
N GLU A 198 21.69 5.27 39.15
CA GLU A 198 22.98 4.90 38.59
C GLU A 198 23.94 6.10 38.56
N LYS A 199 23.48 7.27 38.13
CA LYS A 199 24.27 8.51 38.15
C LYS A 199 24.69 8.91 39.57
N ILE A 200 23.79 8.80 40.54
CA ILE A 200 24.10 9.09 41.95
C ILE A 200 25.16 8.10 42.47
N ALA A 201 24.95 6.80 42.27
CA ALA A 201 25.89 5.77 42.69
C ALA A 201 27.28 5.93 42.04
N PHE A 202 27.31 6.28 40.76
CA PHE A 202 28.54 6.59 40.03
C PHE A 202 29.25 7.82 40.60
N MET A 203 28.52 8.90 40.87
CA MET A 203 29.08 10.11 41.49
C MET A 203 29.62 9.83 42.89
N ASP A 204 28.95 9.00 43.68
CA ASP A 204 29.45 8.60 45.01
C ASP A 204 30.70 7.73 44.93
N LEU A 205 30.81 6.85 43.93
CA LEU A 205 32.02 6.09 43.65
C LEU A 205 33.18 7.03 43.30
N LEU A 206 32.95 8.01 42.42
CA LEU A 206 33.97 9.01 42.06
C LEU A 206 34.45 9.79 43.28
N LYS A 207 33.54 10.25 44.17
CA LYS A 207 33.90 10.93 45.42
C LYS A 207 34.78 10.09 46.33
N LYS A 208 34.49 8.78 46.45
CA LYS A 208 35.31 7.85 47.26
C LYS A 208 36.71 7.68 46.67
N LEU A 209 36.83 7.62 45.34
CA LEU A 209 38.13 7.53 44.65
C LEU A 209 38.94 8.83 44.81
N THR A 210 38.28 9.99 44.84
CA THR A 210 38.97 11.28 45.04
C THR A 210 39.34 11.57 46.49
N ASN A 211 38.58 11.06 47.47
CA ASN A 211 38.85 11.26 48.90
C ASN A 211 39.86 10.26 49.51
N ASN A 212 40.34 9.27 48.74
CA ASN A 212 41.35 8.30 49.17
C ASN A 212 42.79 8.72 48.79
N LYS A 213 43.04 10.04 48.69
CA LYS A 213 44.38 10.64 48.57
C LYS A 213 44.72 11.44 49.82
#